data_AF-A0A533SLY8-F1
#
_entry.id   AF-A0A533SLY8-F1
#
_cell.length_a   1.000
_cell.length_b   1.000
_cell.length_c   1.000
_cell.angle_alpha   90.00
_cell.angle_beta   90.00
_cell.angle_gamma   90.00
#
_symmetry.space_group_name_H-M   'P 1'
#
loop_
_entity.id
_entity.type
_entity.pdbx_description
1 polymer ?
#
loop_
_entity_poly.entity_id
_entity_poly.type
_entity_poly.pdbx_seq_one_letter_code
_entity_poly.pdbx_strand_id
1 'polypeptide(L)' 'MGVDMGTYAELVAHRHTLEEIRAVTGADSLAYLSLAGMMQAIGRAEGYCNACFTGIYPFAVNAHSAKTGFEESA' A
#
# COMPACT_ATOMS: atom_id res chain seq x y z
N MET A 1 4.70 0.18 -12.47
CA MET A 1 3.58 0.26 -11.50
C MET A 1 2.31 0.21 -12.31
N GLY A 2 1.43 -0.77 -12.06
CA GLY A 2 0.27 -1.06 -12.93
C GLY A 2 -0.60 -2.17 -12.34
N VAL A 3 -0.61 -2.27 -11.02
CA VAL A 3 -1.45 -3.20 -10.26
C VAL A 3 -2.66 -2.39 -9.83
N ASP A 4 -3.85 -2.91 -10.12
CA ASP A 4 -5.08 -2.31 -9.62
C ASP A 4 -5.17 -2.45 -8.10
N MET A 5 -5.38 -1.34 -7.41
CA MET A 5 -5.47 -1.23 -5.97
C MET A 5 -6.55 -0.22 -5.62
N GLY A 6 -7.28 -0.44 -4.53
CA GLY A 6 -8.25 0.53 -4.01
C GLY A 6 -7.70 1.95 -3.87
N THR A 7 -8.59 2.93 -3.94
CA THR A 7 -8.28 4.32 -3.60
C THR A 7 -7.80 4.43 -2.15
N TYR A 8 -7.12 5.51 -1.80
CA TYR A 8 -6.69 5.74 -0.42
C TYR A 8 -7.82 5.62 0.61
N ALA A 9 -9.05 6.02 0.26
CA ALA A 9 -10.19 5.91 1.14
C ALA A 9 -10.66 4.46 1.36
N GLU A 10 -10.41 3.58 0.40
CA GLU A 10 -10.80 2.16 0.44
C GLU A 10 -9.73 1.29 1.13
N LEU A 11 -8.50 1.78 1.26
CA LEU A 11 -7.42 1.07 1.95
C LEU A 11 -7.57 1.20 3.47
N VAL A 12 -7.91 0.09 4.15
CA VAL A 12 -8.12 0.08 5.61
C VAL A 12 -6.93 0.64 6.41
N ALA A 13 -5.70 0.34 5.98
CA ALA A 13 -4.48 0.80 6.65
C ALA A 13 -4.17 2.29 6.43
N HIS A 14 -4.90 3.00 5.57
CA HIS A 14 -4.70 4.43 5.34
C HIS A 14 -5.23 5.29 6.49
N ARG A 15 -6.30 4.85 7.16
CA ARG A 15 -6.99 5.62 8.21
C ARG A 15 -7.01 4.94 9.57
N HIS A 16 -6.67 3.66 9.63
CA HIS A 16 -6.76 2.87 10.84
C HIS A 16 -5.37 2.47 11.35
N THR A 17 -5.24 2.51 12.67
CA THR A 17 -4.13 1.92 13.41
C THR A 17 -4.21 0.39 13.35
N LEU A 18 -3.10 -0.29 13.68
CA LEU A 18 -3.05 -1.76 13.70
C LEU A 18 -4.15 -2.39 14.58
N GLU A 19 -4.42 -1.78 15.74
CA GLU A 19 -5.43 -2.29 16.67
C GLU A 19 -6.86 -2.09 16.15
N GLU A 20 -7.13 -0.96 15.48
CA GLU A 20 -8.42 -0.74 14.83
C GLU A 20 -8.64 -1.72 13.68
N ILE A 21 -7.60 -2.03 12.88
CA ILE A 21 -7.69 -3.02 11.81
C ILE A 21 -7.93 -4.41 12.39
N ARG A 22 -7.25 -4.76 13.49
CA ARG A 22 -7.49 -6.03 14.21
C ARG A 22 -8.95 -6.13 14.65
N ALA A 23 -9.50 -5.05 15.22
CA ALA A 23 -10.90 -5.00 15.65
C ALA A 23 -11.88 -5.13 14.48
N VAL A 24 -11.67 -4.40 13.37
CA VAL A 24 -12.54 -4.44 12.17
C VAL A 24 -12.53 -5.82 11.50
N THR A 25 -11.38 -6.51 11.51
CA THR A 25 -11.26 -7.86 10.94
C THR A 25 -11.79 -8.96 11.86
N GLY A 26 -12.01 -8.68 13.15
CA GLY A 26 -12.45 -9.66 14.14
C GLY A 26 -11.37 -10.67 14.55
N ALA A 27 -10.10 -10.38 14.27
CA ALA A 27 -8.99 -11.30 14.56
C ALA A 27 -8.57 -11.23 16.04
N ASP A 28 -8.18 -12.37 16.63
CA ASP A 28 -7.62 -12.41 17.99
C ASP A 28 -6.28 -11.68 18.08
N SER A 29 -5.49 -11.70 17.00
CA SER A 29 -4.22 -11.01 16.87
C SER A 29 -3.97 -10.60 15.42
N LEU A 30 -3.21 -9.53 15.21
CA LEU A 30 -2.83 -9.05 13.88
C LEU A 30 -1.40 -8.49 13.93
N ALA A 31 -0.60 -8.85 12.94
CA ALA A 31 0.75 -8.30 12.74
C ALA A 31 1.03 -8.12 11.24
N TYR A 32 1.78 -7.08 10.89
CA TYR A 32 2.31 -6.89 9.54
C TYR A 32 3.73 -7.44 9.43
N LEU A 33 4.07 -7.95 8.25
CA LEU A 33 5.46 -8.18 7.88
C LEU A 33 6.20 -6.84 7.82
N SER A 34 7.36 -6.75 8.48
CA SER A 34 8.16 -5.52 8.42
C SER A 34 8.67 -5.27 7.00
N LEU A 35 8.74 -4.00 6.60
CA LEU A 35 9.27 -3.63 5.28
C LEU A 35 10.71 -4.14 5.11
N ALA A 36 11.56 -3.99 6.12
CA ALA A 36 12.93 -4.49 6.10
C ALA A 36 12.99 -6.01 5.93
N GLY A 37 12.16 -6.76 6.67
CA GLY A 37 12.09 -8.22 6.55
C GLY A 37 11.60 -8.68 5.17
N MET A 38 10.62 -7.99 4.58
CA MET A 38 10.17 -8.24 3.21
C MET A 38 11.28 -8.01 2.19
N MET A 39 12.01 -6.88 2.29
CA MET A 39 13.13 -6.57 1.39
C MET A 39 14.30 -7.57 1.54
N GLN A 40 14.56 -8.04 2.77
CA GLN A 40 15.53 -9.10 3.02
C GLN A 40 15.11 -10.41 2.34
N ALA A 41 13.83 -10.79 2.45
CA ALA A 41 13.31 -12.04 1.89
C ALA A 41 13.42 -12.11 0.35
N ILE A 42 13.28 -10.98 -0.34
CA ILE A 42 13.48 -10.90 -1.81
C ILE A 42 14.95 -10.82 -2.24
N GLY A 43 15.89 -10.74 -1.28
CA GLY A 43 17.33 -10.82 -1.53
C GLY A 43 17.99 -9.54 -2.06
N ARG A 44 17.32 -8.38 -2.01
CA ARG A 44 17.92 -7.07 -2.33
C ARG A 44 17.32 -5.95 -1.49
N ALA A 45 18.16 -5.01 -1.07
CA ALA A 45 17.73 -3.83 -0.31
C ALA A 45 17.19 -2.69 -1.19
N GLU A 46 17.55 -2.66 -2.47
CA GLU A 46 17.27 -1.57 -3.40
C GLU A 46 16.94 -2.09 -4.80
N GLY A 47 16.49 -1.18 -5.68
CA GLY A 47 16.11 -1.51 -7.07
C GLY A 47 14.67 -2.03 -7.23
N TYR A 48 13.93 -2.18 -6.14
CA TYR A 48 12.50 -2.48 -6.15
C TYR A 48 11.68 -1.29 -5.67
N CYS A 49 10.56 -1.02 -6.34
CA CYS A 49 9.61 -0.02 -5.87
C CYS A 49 8.86 -0.55 -4.63
N ASN A 50 8.85 0.23 -3.55
CA ASN A 50 8.11 -0.08 -2.32
C ASN A 50 7.09 1.02 -1.96
N ALA A 51 6.72 1.86 -2.93
CA ALA A 51 5.87 3.03 -2.73
C ALA A 51 4.47 2.71 -2.19
N CYS A 52 3.95 1.49 -2.41
CA CYS A 52 2.69 1.06 -1.82
C CYS A 52 2.73 1.01 -0.28
N PHE A 53 3.92 0.90 0.32
CA PHE A 53 4.11 0.86 1.77
C PHE A 53 4.68 2.17 2.32
N THR A 54 5.52 2.87 1.55
CA THR A 54 6.25 4.07 1.99
C THR A 54 5.65 5.38 1.48
N GLY A 55 4.86 5.33 0.42
CA GLY A 55 4.44 6.51 -0.35
C GLY A 55 5.55 7.13 -1.22
N ILE A 56 6.78 6.60 -1.16
CA ILE A 56 7.95 7.17 -1.85
C ILE A 56 8.10 6.48 -3.21
N TYR A 57 7.72 7.18 -4.27
CA TYR A 57 7.88 6.70 -5.65
C TYR A 57 9.29 7.03 -6.17
N PRO A 58 9.90 6.14 -6.98
CA PRO A 58 11.22 6.38 -7.58
C PRO A 58 11.20 7.41 -8.74
N PHE A 59 10.04 8.03 -9.00
CA PHE A 59 9.82 9.04 -10.03
C PHE A 59 8.78 10.05 -9.54
N ALA A 60 8.73 11.21 -10.19
CA ALA A 60 7.75 12.24 -9.87
C ALA A 60 6.33 11.75 -10.19
N VAL A 61 5.45 11.77 -9.20
CA VAL A 61 4.03 11.46 -9.38
C VAL A 61 3.32 12.74 -9.79
N ASN A 62 2.66 12.72 -10.95
CA ASN A 62 1.82 13.84 -11.36
C ASN A 62 0.47 13.74 -10.62
N ALA A 63 0.16 14.74 -9.80
CA ALA A 63 -1.12 14.81 -9.07
C ALA A 63 -2.35 14.89 -9.99
N HIS A 64 -2.16 15.22 -11.28
CA HIS A 64 -3.22 15.26 -12.29
C HIS A 64 -3.50 13.90 -12.95
N SER A 65 -2.65 12.89 -12.72
CA SER A 65 -2.92 11.52 -13.15
C SER A 65 -3.77 10.83 -12.08
N ALA A 66 -5.09 10.93 -12.22
CA ALA A 66 -6.02 10.24 -11.33
C ALA A 66 -5.86 8.71 -11.47
N LYS A 67 -6.00 7.98 -10.35
CA LYS A 67 -6.07 6.49 -10.36
C LYS A 67 -7.07 6.01 -11.41
N THR A 68 -8.22 6.67 -11.47
CA THR A 68 -9.36 6.36 -12.35
C THR A 68 -9.16 6.80 -13.80
N GLY A 69 -7.98 7.27 -14.20
CA GLY A 69 -7.74 7.74 -15.58
C GLY A 69 -7.98 6.69 -16.67
N PHE A 70 -8.10 5.42 -16.28
CA PHE A 70 -8.41 4.28 -17.16
C PHE A 70 -9.66 3.48 -16.74
N GLU A 71 -10.41 3.96 -15.74
CA GLU A 71 -11.61 3.30 -15.22
C GLU A 71 -12.85 4.07 -15.73
N GLU A 72 -13.81 3.40 -16.38
CA GLU A 72 -15.09 4.03 -16.76
C GLU A 72 -15.91 4.30 -15.49
N SER A 73 -16.33 5.56 -15.31
CA SER A 73 -17.26 5.97 -14.26
C SER A 73 -18.61 5.29 -14.50
N ALA A 74 -18.96 4.31 -13.66
CA ALA A 74 -20.32 3.77 -13.59
C ALA A 74 -21.25 4.71 -12.80
#